data_AF-A0A1Y0G1C7-F1
#
_entry.id   AF-A0A1Y0G1C7-F1
#
_cell.length_a   1.000
_cell.length_b   1.000
_cell.length_c   1.000
_cell.angle_alpha   90.00
_cell.angle_beta   90.00
_cell.angle_gamma   90.00
#
_symmetry.space_group_name_H-M   'P 1'
#
loop_
_entity.id
_entity.type
_entity.pdbx_description
1 polymer ?
#
loop_
_entity_poly.entity_id
_entity_poly.type
_entity_poly.pdbx_seq_one_letter_code
_entity_poly.pdbx_strand_id
1 'polypeptide(L)'
;MFTLRLNRQTPEYATYKEPYKVDFPLQMAECEANYLRLQKLVNGLTHDEYRFMVTRGQQEWLQILRVVERSPYTTTFQFRQSPVAPITRWLQMPCLTVRMYHDAKVAEVLAWEGHKRLRPRYEYPNRSMYQSDEKLQINQFLGECLSLCLNKGRSVDSVVPTE
;
A
#
# COMPACT_ATOMS: atom_id res chain seq x y z
N MET A 1 -22.03 23.99 26.42
CA MET A 1 -20.89 24.01 27.37
C MET A 1 -19.62 24.28 26.57
N PHE A 2 -19.00 25.44 26.74
CA PHE A 2 -17.72 25.76 26.12
C PHE A 2 -16.60 25.33 27.07
N THR A 3 -15.75 24.38 26.67
CA THR A 3 -14.56 24.01 27.43
C THR A 3 -13.45 25.01 27.15
N LEU A 4 -13.08 25.79 28.16
CA LEU A 4 -11.91 26.66 28.14
C LEU A 4 -10.66 25.79 27.88
N ARG A 5 -9.96 26.06 26.78
CA ARG A 5 -8.65 25.46 26.51
C ARG A 5 -7.67 26.02 27.52
N LEU A 6 -7.30 25.22 28.53
CA LEU A 6 -6.18 25.51 29.41
C LEU A 6 -4.93 25.59 28.54
N ASN A 7 -4.31 26.77 28.53
CA ASN A 7 -3.07 27.04 27.81
C ASN A 7 -1.95 26.28 28.52
N ARG A 8 -1.67 25.05 28.08
CA ARG A 8 -0.52 24.28 28.58
C ARG A 8 0.74 24.93 28.03
N GLN A 9 1.58 25.48 28.92
CA GLN A 9 2.89 25.98 28.57
C GLN A 9 3.67 24.87 27.85
N THR A 10 4.04 25.16 26.60
CA THR A 10 4.82 24.25 25.78
C THR A 10 6.28 24.32 26.27
N PRO A 11 6.96 23.20 26.57
CA PRO A 11 8.32 23.24 27.07
C PRO A 11 9.28 23.84 26.02
N GLU A 12 10.33 24.55 26.48
CA GLU A 12 11.29 25.30 25.64
C GLU A 12 11.97 24.48 24.53
N TYR A 13 12.05 23.16 24.68
CA TYR A 13 12.63 22.26 23.67
C TYR A 13 11.65 21.83 22.57
N ALA A 14 10.37 22.19 22.66
CA ALA A 14 9.35 21.76 21.72
C ALA A 14 9.24 22.78 20.57
N THR A 15 9.85 22.45 19.43
CA THR A 15 9.66 23.19 18.19
C THR A 15 8.21 23.03 17.73
N TYR A 16 7.47 24.13 17.62
CA TYR A 16 6.12 24.12 17.06
C TYR A 16 6.20 23.71 15.58
N LYS A 17 5.72 22.51 15.26
CA LYS A 17 5.58 22.04 13.87
C LYS A 17 4.15 22.30 13.43
N GLU A 18 3.97 22.97 12.29
CA GLU A 18 2.64 23.19 11.75
C GLU A 18 1.91 21.85 11.54
N PRO A 19 0.60 21.79 11.85
CA PRO A 19 -0.17 20.58 11.64
C PRO A 19 -0.20 20.23 10.16
N TYR A 20 0.11 18.97 9.84
CA TYR A 20 0.03 18.45 8.48
C TYR A 20 -1.34 18.74 7.84
N LYS A 21 -1.32 19.28 6.62
CA LYS A 21 -2.51 19.48 5.80
C LYS A 21 -2.50 18.39 4.73
N VAL A 22 -3.61 17.66 4.64
CA VAL A 22 -3.76 16.60 3.65
C VAL A 22 -3.72 17.22 2.26
N ASP A 23 -2.76 16.79 1.45
CA ASP A 23 -2.75 17.06 0.02
C ASP A 23 -3.66 16.06 -0.69
N PHE A 24 -4.96 16.40 -0.72
CA PHE A 24 -5.96 15.52 -1.30
C PHE A 24 -5.78 15.29 -2.81
N PRO A 25 -5.47 16.31 -3.64
CA PRO A 25 -5.14 16.09 -5.04
C PRO A 25 -4.00 15.09 -5.24
N LEU A 26 -2.92 15.21 -4.48
CA LEU A 26 -1.81 14.25 -4.56
C LEU A 26 -2.24 12.84 -4.15
N GLN A 27 -3.00 12.70 -3.06
CA GLN A 27 -3.50 11.39 -2.64
C GLN A 27 -4.40 10.74 -3.70
N MET A 28 -5.27 11.51 -4.36
CA MET A 28 -6.12 11.00 -5.45
C MET A 28 -5.31 10.62 -6.68
N ALA A 29 -4.34 11.45 -7.08
CA ALA A 29 -3.44 11.13 -8.19
C ALA A 29 -2.67 9.83 -7.97
N GLU A 30 -2.19 9.58 -6.75
CA GLU A 30 -1.54 8.30 -6.42
C GLU A 30 -2.51 7.12 -6.52
N CYS A 31 -3.75 7.27 -6.07
CA CYS A 31 -4.75 6.21 -6.15
C CYS A 31 -5.17 5.90 -7.59
N GLU A 32 -5.34 6.91 -8.44
CA GLU A 32 -5.62 6.75 -9.88
C GLU A 32 -4.44 6.06 -10.58
N ALA A 33 -3.21 6.50 -10.30
CA ALA A 33 -2.03 5.89 -10.88
C ALA A 33 -1.88 4.42 -10.44
N ASN A 34 -2.20 4.10 -9.19
CA ASN A 34 -2.21 2.72 -8.70
C ASN A 34 -3.28 1.85 -9.37
N TYR A 35 -4.46 2.39 -9.64
CA TYR A 35 -5.49 1.69 -10.40
C TYR A 35 -4.98 1.30 -11.79
N LEU A 36 -4.39 2.24 -12.52
CA LEU A 36 -3.85 1.99 -13.84
C LEU A 36 -2.71 0.96 -13.82
N ARG A 37 -1.83 1.02 -12.81
CA ARG A 37 -0.75 0.03 -12.64
C ARG A 37 -1.29 -1.37 -12.36
N LEU A 38 -2.28 -1.49 -11.47
CA LEU A 38 -2.92 -2.78 -11.19
C LEU A 38 -3.62 -3.31 -12.42
N GLN A 39 -4.39 -2.48 -13.13
CA GLN A 39 -5.09 -2.87 -14.35
C GLN A 39 -4.13 -3.46 -15.40
N LYS A 40 -2.93 -2.86 -15.55
CA LYS A 40 -1.88 -3.39 -16.44
C LYS A 40 -1.32 -4.74 -15.98
N LEU A 41 -1.12 -4.92 -14.67
CA LEU A 41 -0.55 -6.15 -14.11
C LEU A 41 -1.52 -7.33 -14.16
N VAL A 42 -2.81 -7.10 -13.88
CA VAL A 42 -3.82 -8.15 -13.73
C VAL A 42 -4.60 -8.45 -15.01
N ASN A 43 -4.37 -7.66 -16.08
CA ASN A 43 -4.91 -7.82 -17.44
C ASN A 43 -6.32 -8.48 -17.53
N GLY A 44 -7.34 -7.78 -17.02
CA GLY A 44 -8.73 -8.25 -17.11
C GLY A 44 -9.21 -9.15 -15.97
N LEU A 45 -8.41 -9.34 -14.91
CA LEU A 45 -8.80 -10.03 -13.67
C LEU A 45 -9.28 -11.48 -13.84
N THR A 46 -8.75 -12.19 -14.83
CA THR A 46 -9.16 -13.56 -15.20
C THR A 46 -8.74 -14.63 -14.18
N HIS A 47 -7.71 -14.35 -13.38
CA HIS A 47 -7.18 -15.25 -12.36
C HIS A 47 -7.39 -14.70 -10.95
N ASP A 48 -7.40 -15.61 -9.97
CA ASP A 48 -7.48 -15.30 -8.55
C ASP A 48 -6.13 -14.91 -7.95
N GLU A 49 -5.04 -15.21 -8.64
CA GLU A 49 -3.68 -14.92 -8.17
C GLU A 49 -2.77 -14.58 -9.34
N TYR A 50 -1.90 -13.58 -9.14
CA TYR A 50 -0.89 -13.14 -10.09
C TYR A 50 0.45 -13.13 -9.38
N ARG A 51 1.47 -13.69 -10.02
CA ARG A 51 2.82 -13.83 -9.47
C ARG A 51 3.85 -13.17 -10.37
N PHE A 52 4.69 -12.34 -9.78
CA PHE A 52 5.79 -11.67 -10.48
C PHE A 52 7.10 -11.89 -9.74
N MET A 53 8.13 -12.32 -10.46
CA MET A 53 9.50 -12.30 -9.96
C MET A 53 10.15 -10.95 -10.24
N VAL A 54 10.75 -10.35 -9.23
CA VAL A 54 11.46 -9.08 -9.32
C VAL A 54 12.84 -9.17 -8.68
N THR A 55 13.88 -8.86 -9.47
CA THR A 55 15.26 -8.76 -8.98
C THR A 55 15.52 -7.40 -8.31
N ARG A 56 16.00 -7.42 -7.06
CA ARG A 56 16.48 -6.25 -6.30
C ARG A 56 17.91 -6.52 -5.81
N GLY A 57 18.89 -5.90 -6.44
CA GLY A 57 20.30 -6.19 -6.16
C GLY A 57 20.64 -7.63 -6.55
N GLN A 58 21.22 -8.40 -5.63
CA GLN A 58 21.54 -9.82 -5.81
C GLN A 58 20.39 -10.75 -5.39
N GLN A 59 19.21 -10.21 -5.07
CA GLN A 59 18.12 -11.00 -4.52
C GLN A 59 16.85 -10.96 -5.37
N GLU A 60 16.26 -12.12 -5.51
CA GLU A 60 14.97 -12.33 -6.14
C GLU A 60 13.82 -12.22 -5.13
N TRP A 61 12.78 -11.50 -5.51
CA TRP A 61 11.58 -11.28 -4.69
C TRP A 61 10.34 -11.69 -5.47
N LEU A 62 9.56 -12.60 -4.89
CA LEU A 62 8.25 -13.00 -5.37
C LEU A 62 7.20 -11.99 -4.89
N GLN A 63 6.47 -11.43 -5.84
CA GLN A 63 5.37 -10.50 -5.64
C GLN A 63 4.08 -11.24 -5.95
N ILE A 64 3.15 -11.28 -4.99
CA ILE A 64 1.89 -12.01 -5.13
C ILE A 64 0.74 -11.03 -4.97
N LEU A 65 -0.11 -10.92 -5.99
CA LEU A 65 -1.41 -10.26 -5.93
C LEU A 65 -2.49 -11.34 -5.92
N ARG A 66 -3.16 -11.53 -4.79
CA ARG A 66 -4.26 -12.49 -4.64
C ARG A 66 -5.58 -11.78 -4.50
N VAL A 67 -6.54 -12.08 -5.36
CA VAL A 67 -7.92 -11.61 -5.24
C VAL A 67 -8.56 -12.29 -4.03
N VAL A 68 -9.10 -11.48 -3.11
CA VAL A 68 -9.81 -11.97 -1.91
C VAL A 68 -11.30 -11.68 -1.95
N GLU A 69 -11.72 -10.72 -2.77
CA GLU A 69 -13.13 -10.35 -2.91
C GLU A 69 -13.37 -9.74 -4.30
N ARG A 70 -14.46 -10.16 -4.95
CA ARG A 70 -14.99 -9.52 -6.16
C ARG A 70 -16.42 -9.07 -5.91
N SER A 71 -16.71 -7.82 -6.25
CA SER A 71 -18.04 -7.25 -6.26
C SER A 71 -18.24 -6.50 -7.59
N PRO A 72 -19.47 -6.12 -7.98
CA PRO A 72 -19.73 -5.52 -9.28
C PRO A 72 -18.86 -4.30 -9.63
N TYR A 73 -18.53 -3.47 -8.63
CA TYR A 73 -17.77 -2.23 -8.81
C TYR A 73 -16.44 -2.22 -8.07
N THR A 74 -16.09 -3.28 -7.34
CA THR A 74 -14.86 -3.32 -6.55
C THR A 74 -14.17 -4.67 -6.60
N THR A 75 -12.85 -4.66 -6.56
CA THR A 75 -12.05 -5.88 -6.36
C THR A 75 -11.03 -5.63 -5.25
N THR A 76 -10.98 -6.53 -4.28
CA THR A 76 -10.03 -6.46 -3.17
C THR A 76 -8.93 -7.49 -3.36
N PHE A 77 -7.69 -7.08 -3.19
CA PHE A 77 -6.48 -7.90 -3.30
C PHE A 77 -5.75 -7.94 -1.96
N GLN A 78 -5.03 -9.04 -1.73
CA GLN A 78 -3.86 -9.06 -0.87
C GLN A 78 -2.60 -8.94 -1.74
N PHE A 79 -1.74 -7.99 -1.41
CA PHE A 79 -0.43 -7.84 -1.99
C PHE A 79 0.63 -8.28 -0.98
N ARG A 80 1.45 -9.26 -1.36
CA ARG A 80 2.52 -9.82 -0.52
C ARG A 80 3.83 -9.83 -1.28
N GLN A 81 4.92 -9.66 -0.54
CA GLN A 81 6.27 -9.76 -1.07
C GLN A 81 7.03 -10.76 -0.22
N SER A 82 7.60 -11.78 -0.87
CA SER A 82 8.44 -12.76 -0.20
C SER A 82 9.79 -12.88 -0.91
N PRO A 83 10.90 -12.82 -0.17
CA PRO A 83 12.20 -13.11 -0.75
C PRO A 83 12.29 -14.59 -1.13
N VAL A 84 12.95 -14.91 -2.24
CA VAL A 84 13.16 -16.30 -2.67
C VAL A 84 14.26 -16.97 -1.85
N ALA A 85 15.32 -16.23 -1.56
CA ALA A 85 16.37 -16.66 -0.66
C ALA A 85 15.98 -16.36 0.81
N PRO A 86 16.44 -17.16 1.79
CA PRO A 86 16.20 -16.88 3.19
C PRO A 86 16.79 -15.52 3.55
N ILE A 87 15.93 -14.59 3.96
CA ILE A 87 16.39 -13.38 4.64
C ILE A 87 16.28 -13.59 6.13
N THR A 88 17.01 -12.77 6.87
CA THR A 88 16.95 -12.83 8.32
C THR A 88 15.51 -12.60 8.78
N ARG A 89 15.02 -13.39 9.74
CA ARG A 89 13.61 -13.37 10.20
C ARG A 89 13.10 -11.98 10.61
N TRP A 90 13.99 -11.04 10.94
CA TRP A 90 13.64 -9.68 11.33
C TRP A 90 13.08 -8.81 10.20
N LEU A 91 13.34 -9.14 8.93
CA LEU A 91 12.76 -8.40 7.80
C LEU A 91 11.56 -9.18 7.27
N GLN A 92 10.35 -8.73 7.59
CA GLN A 92 9.10 -9.21 7.00
C GLN A 92 8.48 -8.04 6.23
N MET A 93 8.14 -8.27 4.97
CA MET A 93 7.44 -7.25 4.18
C MET A 93 5.95 -7.29 4.51
N PRO A 94 5.32 -6.11 4.69
CA PRO A 94 3.93 -6.06 5.08
C PRO A 94 3.01 -6.62 4.01
N CYS A 95 2.01 -7.41 4.42
CA CYS A 95 0.89 -7.76 3.55
C CYS A 95 -0.09 -6.58 3.48
N LEU A 96 -0.28 -6.02 2.28
CA LEU A 96 -1.23 -4.95 2.05
C LEU A 96 -2.59 -5.51 1.60
N THR A 97 -3.66 -4.96 2.13
CA THR A 97 -5.01 -5.15 1.58
C THR A 97 -5.34 -3.95 0.70
N VAL A 98 -5.52 -4.18 -0.60
CA VAL A 98 -5.72 -3.14 -1.60
C VAL A 98 -7.11 -3.29 -2.20
N ARG A 99 -7.84 -2.20 -2.40
CA ARG A 99 -9.13 -2.23 -3.11
C ARG A 99 -9.07 -1.35 -4.35
N MET A 100 -9.44 -1.95 -5.48
CA MET A 100 -9.75 -1.24 -6.72
C MET A 100 -11.23 -0.90 -6.75
N TYR A 101 -11.53 0.35 -7.06
CA TYR A 101 -12.87 0.88 -7.35
C TYR A 101 -12.94 1.12 -8.87
N HIS A 102 -13.79 0.36 -9.56
CA HIS A 102 -13.82 0.32 -11.02
C HIS A 102 -14.62 1.46 -11.64
N ASP A 103 -15.59 1.98 -10.89
CA ASP A 103 -16.40 3.15 -11.23
C ASP A 103 -15.60 4.45 -11.11
N ALA A 104 -14.92 4.64 -9.97
CA ALA A 104 -14.07 5.79 -9.70
C ALA A 104 -12.67 5.68 -10.34
N LYS A 105 -12.28 4.49 -10.81
CA LYS A 105 -10.96 4.19 -11.39
C LYS A 105 -9.79 4.54 -10.48
N VAL A 106 -9.95 4.23 -9.19
CA VAL A 106 -8.94 4.45 -8.15
C VAL A 106 -8.63 3.16 -7.42
N ALA A 107 -7.39 3.02 -6.92
CA ALA A 107 -6.99 1.92 -6.07
C ALA A 107 -6.24 2.41 -4.85
N GLU A 108 -6.66 1.94 -3.67
CA GLU A 108 -6.07 2.37 -2.41
C GLU A 108 -5.73 1.19 -1.49
N VAL A 109 -4.74 1.40 -0.62
CA VAL A 109 -4.45 0.50 0.49
C VAL A 109 -5.46 0.75 1.61
N LEU A 110 -6.23 -0.28 1.96
CA LEU A 110 -7.21 -0.25 3.06
C LEU A 110 -6.57 -0.60 4.42
N ALA A 111 -5.56 -1.45 4.40
CA ALA A 111 -4.89 -1.98 5.59
C ALA A 111 -3.52 -2.57 5.27
N TRP A 112 -2.65 -2.67 6.28
CA TRP A 112 -1.44 -3.50 6.25
C TRP A 112 -1.30 -4.27 7.56
N GLU A 113 -0.88 -5.54 7.53
CA GLU A 113 -0.54 -6.35 8.74
C GLU A 113 -1.43 -6.13 9.99
N GLY A 114 -2.76 -6.14 9.83
CA GLY A 114 -3.70 -5.95 10.95
C GLY A 114 -3.99 -4.48 11.31
N HIS A 115 -3.22 -3.52 10.82
CA HIS A 115 -3.50 -2.09 10.86
C HIS A 115 -4.58 -1.73 9.85
N LYS A 116 -5.82 -1.59 10.33
CA LYS A 116 -7.01 -1.28 9.52
C LYS A 116 -7.48 0.15 9.76
N ARG A 117 -8.40 0.63 8.90
CA ARG A 117 -9.06 1.94 9.03
C ARG A 117 -8.06 3.09 9.02
N LEU A 118 -7.22 3.10 7.99
CA LEU A 118 -6.22 4.13 7.78
C LEU A 118 -6.88 5.50 7.60
N ARG A 119 -6.46 6.46 8.41
CA ARG A 119 -6.99 7.83 8.37
C ARG A 119 -6.19 8.66 7.37
N PRO A 120 -6.84 9.61 6.65
CA PRO A 120 -6.13 10.53 5.77
C PRO A 120 -5.04 11.35 6.48
N ARG A 121 -5.19 11.56 7.80
CA ARG A 121 -4.25 12.25 8.66
C ARG A 121 -4.23 11.68 10.08
N TYR A 122 -3.05 11.69 10.70
CA TYR A 122 -2.87 11.44 12.13
C TYR A 122 -2.27 12.66 12.83
N GLU A 123 -2.54 12.80 14.13
CA GLU A 123 -1.75 13.67 15.00
C GLU A 123 -0.44 12.97 15.35
N TYR A 124 0.65 13.73 15.47
CA TYR A 124 1.95 13.19 15.86
C TYR A 124 2.54 13.96 17.04
N PRO A 125 3.07 13.26 18.06
CA PRO A 125 3.12 11.79 18.21
C PRO A 125 1.75 11.20 18.54
N ASN A 126 1.50 9.95 18.12
CA ASN A 126 0.34 9.16 18.55
C ASN A 126 0.78 7.80 19.11
N ARG A 127 -0.09 7.13 19.86
CA ARG A 127 0.22 5.85 20.53
C ARG A 127 0.62 4.73 19.56
N SER A 128 0.13 4.80 18.32
CA SER A 128 0.44 3.84 17.26
C SER A 128 1.67 4.24 16.44
N MET A 129 2.28 5.38 16.74
CA MET A 129 3.45 5.97 16.06
C MET A 129 3.29 6.17 14.55
N TYR A 130 2.06 6.29 14.04
CA TYR A 130 1.83 6.61 12.63
C TYR A 130 2.31 8.02 12.30
N GLN A 131 2.90 8.21 11.13
CA GLN A 131 3.22 9.55 10.64
C GLN A 131 1.94 10.33 10.31
N SER A 132 2.09 11.65 10.21
CA SER A 132 0.92 12.51 9.97
C SER A 132 0.26 12.23 8.62
N ASP A 133 1.04 11.80 7.63
CA ASP A 133 0.71 11.54 6.22
C ASP A 133 0.75 10.04 5.86
N GLU A 134 0.64 9.16 6.85
CA GLU A 134 0.75 7.69 6.72
C GLU A 134 -0.06 7.11 5.54
N LYS A 135 -1.27 7.63 5.31
CA LYS A 135 -2.14 7.18 4.21
C LYS A 135 -1.56 7.49 2.83
N LEU A 136 -0.88 8.63 2.66
CA LEU A 136 -0.21 8.94 1.42
C LEU A 136 1.00 8.02 1.23
N GLN A 137 1.84 7.90 2.27
CA GLN A 137 3.06 7.09 2.21
C GLN A 137 2.78 5.63 1.85
N ILE A 138 1.75 5.01 2.44
CA ILE A 138 1.44 3.61 2.14
C ILE A 138 0.90 3.41 0.71
N ASN A 139 0.18 4.38 0.16
CA ASN A 139 -0.28 4.33 -1.23
C ASN A 139 0.88 4.57 -2.21
N GLN A 140 1.83 5.44 -1.88
CA GLN A 140 3.06 5.62 -2.63
C GLN A 140 3.92 4.35 -2.61
N PHE A 141 4.07 3.72 -1.44
CA PHE A 141 4.77 2.45 -1.30
C PHE A 141 4.18 1.35 -2.19
N LEU A 142 2.84 1.22 -2.22
CA LEU A 142 2.16 0.34 -3.17
C LEU A 142 2.54 0.73 -4.61
N GLY A 143 2.46 2.01 -4.96
CA GLY A 143 2.77 2.50 -6.30
C GLY A 143 4.19 2.21 -6.75
N GLU A 144 5.18 2.35 -5.87
CA GLU A 144 6.57 1.97 -6.11
C GLU A 144 6.70 0.47 -6.36
N CYS A 145 6.06 -0.37 -5.53
CA CYS A 145 6.07 -1.81 -5.70
C CYS A 145 5.45 -2.24 -7.03
N LEU A 146 4.29 -1.69 -7.39
CA LEU A 146 3.62 -1.99 -8.65
C LEU A 146 4.42 -1.50 -9.86
N SER A 147 5.02 -0.31 -9.77
CA SER A 147 5.90 0.23 -10.82
C SER A 147 7.11 -0.67 -11.04
N LEU A 148 7.68 -1.21 -9.96
CA LEU A 148 8.77 -2.16 -10.05
C LEU A 148 8.33 -3.47 -10.71
N CYS A 149 7.14 -3.99 -10.39
CA CYS A 149 6.57 -5.16 -11.06
C CYS A 149 6.37 -4.91 -12.56
N LEU A 150 5.89 -3.73 -12.96
CA LEU A 150 5.69 -3.40 -14.38
C LEU A 150 6.99 -3.24 -15.15
N ASN A 151 8.00 -2.60 -14.53
CA ASN A 151 9.25 -2.25 -15.22
C ASN A 151 10.27 -3.39 -15.22
N LYS A 152 10.31 -4.21 -14.17
CA LYS A 152 11.34 -5.24 -13.96
C LYS A 152 10.77 -6.62 -13.65
N GLY A 153 9.46 -6.74 -13.48
CA GLY A 153 8.82 -7.99 -13.13
C GLY A 153 8.75 -8.95 -14.31
N ARG A 154 8.99 -10.23 -14.02
CA ARG A 154 8.77 -11.34 -14.95
C ARG A 154 7.60 -12.15 -14.41
N SER A 155 6.57 -12.41 -15.24
CA SER A 155 5.48 -13.30 -14.81
C SER A 155 6.06 -14.68 -14.49
N VAL A 156 5.59 -15.27 -13.41
CA VAL A 156 5.98 -16.61 -12.95
C VAL A 156 4.94 -17.64 -13.37
N ASP A 157 4.10 -17.31 -14.36
CA ASP A 157 3.23 -18.26 -15.05
C ASP A 157 4.08 -19.22 -15.91
N SER A 158 4.95 -20.00 -15.28
CA SER A 158 5.51 -21.18 -15.89
C SER A 158 4.39 -22.21 -15.92
N VAL A 159 3.82 -22.38 -17.12
CA VAL A 159 3.25 -23.65 -17.58
C VAL A 159 4.09 -24.77 -16.98
N VAL A 160 3.53 -25.52 -16.03
CA VAL A 160 4.05 -26.86 -15.73
C VAL A 160 3.41 -27.73 -16.82
N PRO A 161 4.16 -28.27 -17.79
CA PRO A 161 3.64 -29.35 -18.61
C PRO A 161 3.29 -30.48 -17.64
N THR A 162 2.02 -30.86 -17.63
CA THR A 162 1.59 -32.06 -16.95
C THR A 162 2.27 -33.23 -17.66
N GLU A 163 3.21 -33.89 -17.00
CA GLU A 163 3.54 -35.30 -17.29
C GLU A 163 2.61 -36.20 -16.46
#